data_AF-A0A6J4GPM1-F1
#
_entry.id   AF-A0A6J4GPM1-F1
#
_cell.length_a   1.000
_cell.length_b   1.000
_cell.length_c   1.000
_cell.angle_alpha   90.00
_cell.angle_beta   90.00
_cell.angle_gamma   90.00
#
_symmetry.space_group_name_H-M   'P 1'
#
loop_
_entity.id
_entity.type
_entity.pdbx_description
1 polymer ?
#
loop_
_entity_poly.entity_id
_entity_poly.type
_entity_poly.pdbx_seq_one_letter_code
_entity_poly.pdbx_strand_id
1 'polypeptide(L)'
;MKRSNIFLVLLFFCSSFISAQDSNINYQKLVKKFIENVKNDKKEAIADAVVYPLEREYPIPDIANKADFIKRYSEIFDATLKNEIVKSTPAKGWTDMGLRGIMLIHGNIWLDTEGRLTAINYQSKAEIELKNKLIASQKKMLDPSIAFFQTPICILETAEFKIRIDNLGNNNYRFASWSIKKEMTQKPDLVINGGELVVEGIGGNHQYEFKKGNLIYECAIIVLGEKNSPPARLKIYQGTKVILSQDAKIVSR
;
A
#
# COMPACT_ATOMS: atom_id res chain seq x y z
N MET A 1 -41.14 16.40 48.49
CA MET A 1 -41.08 17.29 47.29
C MET A 1 -39.67 17.87 47.16
N LYS A 2 -39.18 17.94 45.91
CA LYS A 2 -37.96 18.67 45.44
C LYS A 2 -36.58 18.07 45.73
N ARG A 3 -36.18 17.08 44.93
CA ARG A 3 -34.77 16.84 44.51
C ARG A 3 -34.68 16.41 43.03
N SER A 4 -35.52 17.00 42.17
CA SER A 4 -35.59 16.64 40.75
C SER A 4 -34.94 17.66 39.80
N ASN A 5 -34.22 18.68 40.31
CA ASN A 5 -33.79 19.81 39.48
C ASN A 5 -32.27 20.07 39.50
N ILE A 6 -31.42 19.03 39.61
CA ILE A 6 -29.95 19.20 39.50
C ILE A 6 -29.38 18.57 38.22
N PHE A 7 -30.16 17.80 37.47
CA PHE A 7 -29.71 17.22 36.19
C PHE A 7 -29.85 18.16 34.98
N LEU A 8 -30.59 19.27 35.10
CA LEU A 8 -30.83 20.17 33.96
C LEU A 8 -29.76 21.25 33.77
N VAL A 9 -28.91 21.51 34.79
CA VAL A 9 -27.89 22.56 34.72
C VAL A 9 -26.56 22.04 34.16
N LEU A 10 -26.27 20.73 34.29
CA LEU A 10 -25.05 20.14 33.72
C LEU A 10 -25.13 19.92 32.20
N LEU A 11 -26.34 19.89 31.61
CA LEU A 11 -26.54 19.73 30.17
C LEU A 11 -26.32 21.03 29.36
N PHE A 12 -26.26 22.18 30.04
CA PHE A 12 -26.00 23.48 29.40
C PHE A 12 -24.52 23.86 29.30
N PHE A 13 -23.61 23.13 29.96
CA PHE A 13 -22.16 23.40 29.92
C PHE A 13 -21.39 22.56 28.89
N CYS A 14 -22.03 21.58 28.24
CA CYS A 14 -21.39 20.76 27.21
C CYS A 14 -21.55 21.34 25.78
N SER A 15 -22.33 22.40 25.58
CA SER A 15 -22.56 23.00 24.26
C SER A 15 -21.48 24.01 23.84
N SER A 16 -20.52 24.34 24.71
CA SER A 16 -19.46 25.34 24.44
C SER A 16 -18.13 24.76 23.94
N PHE A 17 -18.02 23.44 23.76
CA PHE A 17 -16.82 22.78 23.22
C PHE A 17 -17.04 22.12 21.85
N ILE A 18 -17.95 22.66 21.04
CA ILE A 18 -17.83 22.49 19.58
C ILE A 18 -16.89 23.60 19.11
N SER A 19 -15.58 23.41 19.33
CA SER A 19 -14.61 24.03 18.44
C SER A 19 -14.80 23.35 17.09
N ALA A 20 -15.61 23.97 16.24
CA ALA A 20 -15.61 23.69 14.82
C ALA A 20 -14.16 23.81 14.36
N GLN A 21 -13.67 22.72 13.80
CA GLN A 21 -12.29 22.55 13.34
C GLN A 21 -11.90 23.72 12.44
N ASP A 22 -10.98 24.56 12.91
CA ASP A 22 -10.38 25.69 12.15
C ASP A 22 -9.49 25.19 10.97
N SER A 23 -9.65 23.93 10.51
CA SER A 23 -8.81 23.30 9.49
C SER A 23 -9.13 23.74 8.06
N ASN A 24 -10.29 24.36 7.82
CA ASN A 24 -10.80 24.51 6.45
C ASN A 24 -9.96 25.47 5.57
N ILE A 25 -9.38 26.53 6.11
CA ILE A 25 -8.65 27.53 5.30
C ILE A 25 -7.24 27.06 4.93
N ASN A 26 -6.59 26.25 5.76
CA ASN A 26 -5.17 25.93 5.56
C ASN A 26 -4.97 24.85 4.49
N TYR A 27 -5.73 23.75 4.57
CA TYR A 27 -5.60 22.67 3.58
C TYR A 27 -6.01 23.13 2.18
N GLN A 28 -7.01 24.01 2.07
CA GLN A 28 -7.47 24.51 0.77
C GLN A 28 -6.36 25.27 0.02
N LYS A 29 -5.48 25.99 0.73
CA LYS A 29 -4.31 26.66 0.14
C LYS A 29 -3.30 25.65 -0.40
N LEU A 30 -3.04 24.58 0.36
CA LEU A 30 -2.14 23.50 -0.04
C LEU A 30 -2.65 22.79 -1.30
N VAL A 31 -3.93 22.42 -1.30
CA VAL A 31 -4.60 21.81 -2.47
C VAL A 31 -4.56 22.74 -3.68
N LYS A 32 -4.89 24.03 -3.50
CA LYS A 32 -4.83 25.01 -4.59
C LYS A 32 -3.43 25.09 -5.21
N LYS A 33 -2.38 25.11 -4.37
CA LYS A 33 -0.99 25.11 -4.83
C LYS A 33 -0.66 23.84 -5.63
N PHE A 34 -1.09 22.67 -5.16
CA PHE A 34 -0.90 21.40 -5.86
C PHE A 34 -1.60 21.39 -7.23
N ILE A 35 -2.88 21.79 -7.28
CA ILE A 35 -3.66 21.90 -8.53
C ILE A 35 -2.95 22.84 -9.52
N GLU A 36 -2.52 24.02 -9.08
CA GLU A 36 -1.83 24.98 -9.95
C GLU A 36 -0.48 24.45 -10.44
N ASN A 37 0.28 23.73 -9.61
CA ASN A 37 1.52 23.09 -10.06
C ASN A 37 1.26 22.05 -11.15
N VAL A 38 0.22 21.22 -11.02
CA VAL A 38 -0.15 20.23 -12.04
C VAL A 38 -0.66 20.91 -13.31
N LYS A 39 -1.53 21.92 -13.18
CA LYS A 39 -2.10 22.68 -14.29
C LYS A 39 -1.04 23.35 -15.16
N ASN A 40 0.01 23.87 -14.52
CA ASN A 40 1.10 24.58 -15.19
C ASN A 40 2.32 23.68 -15.47
N ASP A 41 2.16 22.35 -15.38
CA ASP A 41 3.19 21.34 -15.64
C ASP A 41 4.51 21.55 -14.87
N LYS A 42 4.42 22.09 -13.64
CA LYS A 42 5.57 22.39 -12.76
C LYS A 42 6.08 21.12 -12.08
N LYS A 43 6.50 20.14 -12.87
CA LYS A 43 6.92 18.80 -12.40
C LYS A 43 8.06 18.88 -11.37
N GLU A 44 8.98 19.83 -11.48
CA GLU A 44 10.06 20.02 -10.52
C GLU A 44 9.52 20.44 -9.15
N ALA A 45 8.56 21.36 -9.13
CA ALA A 45 7.92 21.82 -7.89
C ALA A 45 7.04 20.74 -7.25
N ILE A 46 6.43 19.86 -8.06
CA ILE A 46 5.73 18.68 -7.55
C ILE A 46 6.74 17.71 -6.95
N ALA A 47 7.83 17.41 -7.66
CA ALA A 47 8.88 16.49 -7.23
C ALA A 47 9.55 16.94 -5.93
N ASP A 48 9.71 18.25 -5.72
CA ASP A 48 10.20 18.83 -4.45
C ASP A 48 9.24 18.62 -3.28
N ALA A 49 7.96 18.36 -3.57
CA ALA A 49 6.91 18.14 -2.60
C ALA A 49 6.46 16.68 -2.57
N VAL A 50 7.30 15.71 -2.95
CA VAL A 50 7.01 14.27 -2.81
C VAL A 50 7.69 13.72 -1.55
N VAL A 51 6.98 12.87 -0.83
CA VAL A 51 7.57 12.00 0.20
C VAL A 51 8.10 10.75 -0.51
N TYR A 52 9.43 10.58 -0.53
CA TYR A 52 10.09 9.45 -1.17
C TYR A 52 10.42 8.34 -0.16
N PRO A 53 10.42 7.06 -0.60
CA PRO A 53 10.02 6.58 -1.94
C PRO A 53 8.50 6.72 -2.16
N LEU A 54 8.09 7.02 -3.39
CA LEU A 54 6.68 7.03 -3.78
C LEU A 54 6.32 5.65 -4.34
N GLU A 55 5.55 4.90 -3.57
CA GLU A 55 5.19 3.51 -3.84
C GLU A 55 4.37 3.36 -5.13
N ARG A 56 4.70 2.34 -5.93
CA ARG A 56 3.93 1.92 -7.11
C ARG A 56 3.42 0.50 -6.93
N GLU A 57 2.41 0.12 -7.72
CA GLU A 57 1.87 -1.24 -7.62
C GLU A 57 2.89 -2.26 -8.14
N TYR A 58 3.28 -3.20 -7.28
CA TYR A 58 4.21 -4.27 -7.64
C TYR A 58 3.71 -5.06 -8.88
N PRO A 59 4.57 -5.39 -9.85
CA PRO A 59 6.03 -5.29 -9.84
C PRO A 59 6.64 -3.99 -10.41
N ILE A 60 5.87 -2.91 -10.57
CA ILE A 60 6.44 -1.63 -11.00
C ILE A 60 7.41 -1.14 -9.92
N PRO A 61 8.66 -0.75 -10.26
CA PRO A 61 9.57 -0.18 -9.27
C PRO A 61 9.02 1.10 -8.66
N ASP A 62 9.22 1.27 -7.36
CA ASP A 62 8.91 2.51 -6.66
C ASP A 62 9.73 3.68 -7.21
N ILE A 63 9.18 4.88 -7.08
CA ILE A 63 9.91 6.09 -7.42
C ILE A 63 10.81 6.45 -6.25
N ALA A 64 12.11 6.16 -6.38
CA ALA A 64 13.04 6.23 -5.26
C ALA A 64 13.38 7.67 -4.83
N ASN A 65 13.35 8.63 -5.76
CA ASN A 65 13.80 10.00 -5.52
C ASN A 65 13.28 11.00 -6.57
N LYS A 66 13.63 12.27 -6.38
CA LYS A 66 13.28 13.40 -7.26
C LYS A 66 13.65 13.18 -8.73
N ALA A 67 14.85 12.68 -9.01
CA ALA A 67 15.32 12.50 -10.38
C ALA A 67 14.51 11.42 -11.10
N ASP A 68 14.22 10.31 -10.42
CA ASP A 68 13.38 9.24 -10.95
C ASP A 68 11.93 9.72 -11.17
N PHE A 69 11.39 10.50 -10.23
CA PHE A 69 10.06 11.09 -10.38
C PHE A 69 9.95 11.98 -11.61
N ILE A 70 10.91 12.88 -11.83
CA ILE A 70 10.90 13.76 -13.01
C ILE A 70 10.99 12.96 -14.30
N LYS A 71 11.82 11.91 -14.33
CA LYS A 71 11.96 11.01 -15.48
C LYS A 71 10.66 10.28 -15.80
N ARG A 72 9.95 9.80 -14.78
CA ARG A 72 8.71 9.02 -14.90
C ARG A 72 7.44 9.85 -14.75
N TYR A 73 7.55 11.18 -14.69
CA TYR A 73 6.42 12.07 -14.43
C TYR A 73 5.28 11.87 -15.42
N SER A 74 5.58 11.76 -16.71
CA SER A 74 4.58 11.53 -17.77
C SER A 74 3.98 10.12 -17.74
N GLU A 75 4.67 9.14 -17.14
CA GLU A 75 4.12 7.80 -16.93
C GLU A 75 3.07 7.82 -15.81
N ILE A 76 3.22 8.69 -14.81
CA ILE A 76 2.35 8.74 -13.63
C ILE A 76 1.22 9.76 -13.81
N PHE A 77 1.55 10.98 -14.23
CA PHE A 77 0.62 12.08 -14.48
C PHE A 77 0.22 12.11 -15.95
N ASP A 78 -0.59 11.13 -16.36
CA ASP A 78 -1.17 11.12 -17.70
C ASP A 78 -2.28 12.18 -17.86
N ALA A 79 -2.81 12.31 -19.07
CA ALA A 79 -3.85 13.29 -19.36
C ALA A 79 -5.12 13.06 -18.52
N THR A 80 -5.44 11.81 -18.18
CA THR A 80 -6.64 11.46 -17.39
C THR A 80 -6.50 11.98 -15.97
N LEU A 81 -5.38 11.65 -15.30
CA LEU A 81 -5.12 12.08 -13.92
C LEU A 81 -4.98 13.61 -13.85
N LYS A 82 -4.24 14.23 -14.78
CA LYS A 82 -4.10 15.69 -14.83
C LYS A 82 -5.47 16.37 -14.97
N ASN A 83 -6.33 15.85 -15.84
CA ASN A 83 -7.67 16.39 -16.03
C ASN A 83 -8.56 16.26 -14.79
N GLU A 84 -8.47 15.14 -14.07
CA GLU A 84 -9.17 14.94 -12.79
C GLU A 84 -8.73 15.98 -11.75
N ILE A 85 -7.41 16.19 -11.60
CA ILE A 85 -6.86 17.19 -10.68
C ILE A 85 -7.29 18.60 -11.08
N VAL A 86 -7.12 18.98 -12.34
CA VAL A 86 -7.36 20.36 -12.81
C VAL A 86 -8.84 20.74 -12.80
N LYS A 87 -9.76 19.76 -12.95
CA LYS A 87 -11.20 19.99 -12.85
C LYS A 87 -11.72 20.00 -11.42
N SER A 88 -10.92 19.57 -10.44
CA SER A 88 -11.25 19.67 -9.03
C SER A 88 -11.12 21.12 -8.51
N THR A 89 -11.65 21.39 -7.32
CA THR A 89 -11.36 22.62 -6.56
C THR A 89 -11.04 22.25 -5.12
N PRO A 90 -10.39 23.12 -4.34
CA PRO A 90 -10.13 22.83 -2.93
C PRO A 90 -11.36 22.45 -2.10
N ALA A 91 -12.53 22.98 -2.49
CA ALA A 91 -13.83 22.67 -1.86
C ALA A 91 -14.56 21.48 -2.51
N LYS A 92 -14.13 21.01 -3.69
CA LYS A 92 -14.80 19.94 -4.45
C LYS A 92 -13.79 18.94 -5.00
N GLY A 93 -13.90 17.70 -4.51
CA GLY A 93 -13.04 16.59 -4.91
C GLY A 93 -11.89 16.34 -3.94
N TRP A 94 -11.65 17.24 -2.98
CA TRP A 94 -10.66 17.05 -1.94
C TRP A 94 -11.32 16.98 -0.57
N THR A 95 -10.88 16.04 0.26
CA THR A 95 -11.38 15.83 1.62
C THR A 95 -10.22 15.91 2.60
N ASP A 96 -10.36 16.75 3.63
CA ASP A 96 -9.48 16.76 4.79
C ASP A 96 -9.79 15.54 5.67
N MET A 97 -8.83 14.62 5.77
CA MET A 97 -8.93 13.39 6.57
C MET A 97 -8.22 13.54 7.93
N GLY A 98 -7.95 14.78 8.35
CA GLY A 98 -7.25 15.12 9.59
C GLY A 98 -5.80 14.68 9.53
N LEU A 99 -5.34 13.97 10.57
CA LEU A 99 -3.97 13.46 10.65
C LEU A 99 -3.60 12.47 9.54
N ARG A 100 -4.57 11.94 8.78
CA ARG A 100 -4.29 11.08 7.62
C ARG A 100 -3.87 11.88 6.37
N GLY A 101 -4.09 13.19 6.36
CA GLY A 101 -3.79 14.06 5.24
C GLY A 101 -5.02 14.43 4.40
N ILE A 102 -4.77 14.81 3.16
CA ILE A 102 -5.76 15.38 2.23
C ILE A 102 -5.92 14.43 1.04
N MET A 103 -7.14 13.95 0.84
CA MET A 103 -7.45 12.92 -0.15
C MET A 103 -8.15 13.52 -1.38
N LEU A 104 -7.67 13.22 -2.58
CA LEU A 104 -8.40 13.49 -3.83
C LEU A 104 -9.34 12.32 -4.16
N ILE A 105 -10.63 12.63 -4.27
CA ILE A 105 -11.71 11.72 -4.71
C ILE A 105 -11.59 10.38 -3.94
N HIS A 106 -11.83 9.24 -4.57
CA HIS A 106 -11.79 7.89 -3.97
C HIS A 106 -10.37 7.43 -3.58
N GLY A 107 -9.49 8.34 -3.17
CA GLY A 107 -8.12 8.05 -2.79
C GLY A 107 -7.13 8.01 -3.94
N ASN A 108 -7.46 8.58 -5.11
CA ASN A 108 -6.56 8.56 -6.27
C ASN A 108 -5.22 9.24 -5.97
N ILE A 109 -5.24 10.29 -5.14
CA ILE A 109 -4.06 11.01 -4.65
C ILE A 109 -4.22 11.26 -3.15
N TRP A 110 -3.10 11.17 -2.44
CA TRP A 110 -2.98 11.61 -1.05
C TRP A 110 -1.88 12.64 -0.91
N LEU A 111 -2.20 13.72 -0.20
CA LEU A 111 -1.23 14.66 0.33
C LEU A 111 -1.17 14.49 1.86
N ASP A 112 -0.05 14.75 2.49
CA ASP A 112 0.01 14.88 3.95
C ASP A 112 -0.52 16.24 4.44
N THR A 113 -0.44 16.49 5.75
CA THR A 113 -0.86 17.73 6.40
C THR A 113 -0.05 18.96 5.98
N GLU A 114 1.12 18.77 5.37
CA GLU A 114 1.95 19.83 4.80
C GLU A 114 1.75 20.01 3.29
N GLY A 115 0.87 19.21 2.67
CA GLY A 115 0.58 19.27 1.24
C GLY A 115 1.62 18.56 0.38
N ARG A 116 2.45 17.69 0.95
CA ARG A 116 3.39 16.85 0.20
C ARG A 116 2.67 15.61 -0.31
N LEU A 117 2.96 15.20 -1.53
CA LEU A 117 2.43 14.02 -2.19
C LEU A 117 2.98 12.74 -1.54
N THR A 118 2.09 11.93 -0.97
CA THR A 118 2.43 10.69 -0.26
C THR A 118 2.00 9.43 -1.01
N ALA A 119 0.92 9.49 -1.79
CA ALA A 119 0.48 8.35 -2.59
C ALA A 119 -0.25 8.78 -3.87
N ILE A 120 -0.14 7.95 -4.90
CA ILE A 120 -0.94 8.00 -6.12
C ILE A 120 -1.50 6.60 -6.35
N ASN A 121 -2.75 6.36 -5.95
CA ASN A 121 -3.39 5.06 -6.14
C ASN A 121 -3.96 4.89 -7.56
N TYR A 122 -4.07 6.00 -8.30
CA TYR A 122 -4.35 5.94 -9.73
C TYR A 122 -3.23 5.19 -10.47
N GLN A 123 -3.63 4.32 -11.40
CA GLN A 123 -2.76 3.56 -12.31
C GLN A 123 -3.00 4.08 -13.73
N SER A 124 -1.97 4.71 -14.31
CA SER A 124 -2.07 5.18 -15.69
C SER A 124 -2.06 4.01 -16.68
N LYS A 125 -2.44 4.29 -17.93
CA LYS A 125 -2.31 3.30 -19.01
C LYS A 125 -0.87 2.82 -19.18
N ALA A 126 0.12 3.73 -19.10
CA ALA A 126 1.52 3.40 -19.24
C ALA A 126 2.00 2.47 -18.11
N GLU A 127 1.54 2.70 -16.88
CA GLU A 127 1.87 1.86 -15.74
C GLU A 127 1.22 0.48 -15.83
N ILE A 128 -0.04 0.40 -16.26
CA ILE A 128 -0.74 -0.88 -16.49
C ILE A 128 0.01 -1.71 -17.55
N GLU A 129 0.44 -1.08 -18.65
CA GLU A 129 1.22 -1.73 -19.70
C GLU A 129 2.60 -2.20 -19.19
N LEU A 130 3.29 -1.35 -18.42
CA LEU A 130 4.56 -1.69 -17.78
C LEU A 130 4.41 -2.87 -16.82
N LYS A 131 3.40 -2.84 -15.96
CA LYS A 131 3.07 -3.91 -15.01
C LYS A 131 2.87 -5.23 -15.74
N ASN A 132 2.05 -5.25 -16.79
CA ASN A 132 1.79 -6.45 -17.59
C ASN A 132 3.06 -6.99 -18.24
N LYS A 133 3.92 -6.11 -18.77
CA LYS A 133 5.23 -6.48 -19.33
C LYS A 133 6.14 -7.10 -18.27
N LEU A 134 6.22 -6.52 -17.09
CA LEU A 134 7.03 -7.03 -15.98
C LEU A 134 6.52 -8.38 -15.48
N ILE A 135 5.20 -8.54 -15.33
CA ILE A 135 4.57 -9.83 -15.00
C ILE A 135 4.91 -10.90 -16.04
N ALA A 136 4.81 -10.58 -17.33
CA ALA A 136 5.18 -11.50 -18.40
C ALA A 136 6.68 -11.86 -18.36
N SER A 137 7.55 -10.93 -17.99
CA SER A 137 8.98 -11.18 -17.78
C SER A 137 9.21 -12.12 -16.59
N GLN A 138 8.59 -11.85 -15.44
CA GLN A 138 8.71 -12.71 -14.26
C GLN A 138 8.27 -14.14 -14.56
N LYS A 139 7.18 -14.35 -15.31
CA LYS A 139 6.73 -15.70 -15.72
C LYS A 139 7.80 -16.51 -16.45
N LYS A 140 8.66 -15.86 -17.25
CA LYS A 140 9.78 -16.51 -17.95
C LYS A 140 10.96 -16.88 -17.03
N MET A 141 11.01 -16.29 -15.83
CA MET A 141 12.05 -16.48 -14.82
C MET A 141 11.61 -17.42 -13.69
N LEU A 142 10.58 -18.23 -13.92
CA LEU A 142 10.07 -19.21 -12.97
C LEU A 142 10.11 -20.61 -13.57
N ASP A 143 10.13 -21.61 -12.70
CA ASP A 143 9.83 -22.98 -13.09
C ASP A 143 8.45 -23.07 -13.78
N PRO A 144 8.32 -23.82 -14.90
CA PRO A 144 7.06 -23.90 -15.65
C PRO A 144 5.85 -24.35 -14.82
N SER A 145 6.04 -25.13 -13.75
CA SER A 145 4.94 -25.60 -12.89
C SER A 145 4.27 -24.49 -12.08
N ILE A 146 4.86 -23.29 -12.02
CA ILE A 146 4.28 -22.13 -11.33
C ILE A 146 4.26 -20.86 -12.19
N ALA A 147 4.67 -20.91 -13.46
CA ALA A 147 4.72 -19.76 -14.37
C ALA A 147 3.33 -19.21 -14.80
N PHE A 148 2.26 -19.63 -14.12
CA PHE A 148 0.89 -19.12 -14.30
C PHE A 148 0.42 -18.44 -13.02
N PHE A 149 -0.06 -17.20 -13.15
CA PHE A 149 -0.65 -16.39 -12.09
C PHE A 149 -1.27 -15.12 -12.71
N GLN A 150 -2.20 -14.49 -12.00
CA GLN A 150 -2.80 -13.23 -12.41
C GLN A 150 -1.87 -12.07 -12.04
N THR A 151 -1.56 -11.93 -10.74
CA THR A 151 -0.63 -10.92 -10.25
C THR A 151 0.35 -11.54 -9.25
N PRO A 152 1.62 -11.12 -9.27
CA PRO A 152 2.55 -11.47 -8.23
C PRO A 152 2.29 -10.56 -7.02
N ILE A 153 2.36 -11.10 -5.81
CA ILE A 153 2.11 -10.33 -4.59
C ILE A 153 3.43 -9.84 -4.00
N CYS A 154 4.33 -10.76 -3.68
CA CYS A 154 5.63 -10.42 -3.13
C CYS A 154 6.61 -11.59 -3.27
N ILE A 155 7.89 -11.27 -3.08
CA ILE A 155 8.94 -12.27 -2.84
C ILE A 155 9.53 -11.96 -1.47
N LEU A 156 9.56 -12.96 -0.60
CA LEU A 156 10.12 -12.89 0.74
C LEU A 156 11.42 -13.68 0.78
N GLU A 157 12.42 -13.12 1.44
CA GLU A 157 13.69 -13.81 1.71
C GLU A 157 13.92 -13.86 3.22
N THR A 158 13.95 -15.08 3.76
CA THR A 158 14.36 -15.37 5.14
C THR A 158 15.84 -15.79 5.17
N ALA A 159 16.35 -16.17 6.34
CA ALA A 159 17.68 -16.76 6.45
C ALA A 159 17.83 -18.08 5.66
N GLU A 160 16.74 -18.81 5.45
CA GLU A 160 16.76 -20.17 4.90
C GLU A 160 15.97 -20.33 3.61
N PHE A 161 14.99 -19.47 3.35
CA PHE A 161 14.01 -19.63 2.28
C PHE A 161 13.87 -18.40 1.40
N LYS A 162 13.69 -18.66 0.12
CA LYS A 162 13.07 -17.74 -0.83
C LYS A 162 11.62 -18.17 -0.99
N ILE A 163 10.69 -17.25 -0.82
CA ILE A 163 9.25 -17.52 -0.86
C ILE A 163 8.63 -16.56 -1.86
N ARG A 164 7.79 -17.05 -2.75
CA ARG A 164 7.00 -16.26 -3.68
C ARG A 164 5.54 -16.46 -3.38
N ILE A 165 4.81 -15.35 -3.30
CA ILE A 165 3.35 -15.34 -3.19
C ILE A 165 2.79 -14.78 -4.48
N ASP A 166 1.88 -15.54 -5.10
CA ASP A 166 1.16 -15.12 -6.31
C ASP A 166 -0.34 -15.16 -6.04
N ASN A 167 -1.09 -14.22 -6.61
CA ASN A 167 -2.54 -14.29 -6.73
C ASN A 167 -2.89 -15.02 -8.03
N LEU A 168 -3.60 -16.13 -7.91
CA LEU A 168 -4.08 -16.93 -9.04
C LEU A 168 -5.46 -16.45 -9.56
N GLY A 169 -6.08 -15.49 -8.87
CA GLY A 169 -7.44 -15.01 -9.12
C GLY A 169 -8.45 -15.64 -8.16
N ASN A 170 -9.65 -15.06 -8.06
CA ASN A 170 -10.76 -15.57 -7.25
C ASN A 170 -10.40 -15.87 -5.78
N ASN A 171 -9.66 -14.95 -5.14
CA ASN A 171 -9.18 -15.09 -3.76
C ASN A 171 -8.33 -16.36 -3.50
N ASN A 172 -7.66 -16.87 -4.53
CA ASN A 172 -6.77 -18.02 -4.43
C ASN A 172 -5.31 -17.57 -4.52
N TYR A 173 -4.60 -17.63 -3.40
CA TYR A 173 -3.17 -17.33 -3.36
C TYR A 173 -2.34 -18.61 -3.41
N ARG A 174 -1.15 -18.52 -4.00
CA ARG A 174 -0.16 -19.60 -4.02
C ARG A 174 1.09 -19.20 -3.27
N PHE A 175 1.54 -20.08 -2.39
CA PHE A 175 2.86 -20.09 -1.77
C PHE A 175 3.76 -21.02 -2.58
N ALA A 176 4.91 -20.52 -3.04
CA ALA A 176 5.99 -21.34 -3.56
C ALA A 176 7.28 -21.00 -2.81
N SER A 177 8.05 -22.00 -2.42
CA SER A 177 9.31 -21.76 -1.72
C SER A 177 10.45 -22.63 -2.23
N TRP A 178 11.64 -22.10 -2.01
CA TRP A 178 12.91 -22.72 -2.32
C TRP A 178 13.87 -22.48 -1.16
N SER A 179 14.82 -23.38 -0.97
CA SER A 179 16.01 -23.12 -0.18
C SER A 179 16.70 -21.83 -0.67
N ILE A 180 17.25 -20.99 0.21
CA ILE A 180 17.71 -19.63 -0.13
C ILE A 180 18.69 -19.56 -1.30
N LYS A 181 19.54 -20.59 -1.47
CA LYS A 181 20.55 -20.69 -2.55
C LYS A 181 19.97 -21.12 -3.90
N LYS A 182 18.71 -21.52 -3.96
CA LYS A 182 18.07 -22.09 -5.14
C LYS A 182 17.37 -21.01 -5.95
N GLU A 183 17.50 -21.09 -7.27
CA GLU A 183 16.88 -20.13 -8.20
C GLU A 183 15.40 -20.45 -8.44
N MET A 184 14.58 -19.41 -8.67
CA MET A 184 13.14 -19.59 -8.89
C MET A 184 12.79 -20.24 -10.24
N THR A 185 13.75 -20.28 -11.17
CA THR A 185 13.66 -21.05 -12.43
C THR A 185 13.72 -22.55 -12.21
N GLN A 186 14.22 -23.01 -11.06
CA GLN A 186 14.23 -24.41 -10.68
C GLN A 186 12.92 -24.80 -10.00
N LYS A 187 12.55 -26.08 -10.07
CA LYS A 187 11.35 -26.62 -9.42
C LYS A 187 11.29 -26.21 -7.94
N PRO A 188 10.19 -25.60 -7.45
CA PRO A 188 10.05 -25.25 -6.04
C PRO A 188 10.17 -26.47 -5.12
N ASP A 189 10.73 -26.25 -3.93
CA ASP A 189 10.82 -27.29 -2.89
C ASP A 189 9.44 -27.56 -2.28
N LEU A 190 8.59 -26.52 -2.24
CA LEU A 190 7.22 -26.61 -1.74
C LEU A 190 6.32 -25.65 -2.50
N VAL A 191 5.14 -26.14 -2.91
CA VAL A 191 4.02 -25.34 -3.44
C VAL A 191 2.76 -25.65 -2.64
N ILE A 192 2.03 -24.61 -2.23
CA ILE A 192 0.72 -24.70 -1.58
C ILE A 192 -0.22 -23.71 -2.27
N ASN A 193 -1.36 -24.19 -2.77
CA ASN A 193 -2.41 -23.36 -3.37
C ASN A 193 -3.57 -23.19 -2.38
N GLY A 194 -4.51 -22.29 -2.70
CA GLY A 194 -5.69 -22.07 -1.86
C GLY A 194 -5.37 -21.30 -0.59
N GLY A 195 -4.38 -20.41 -0.65
CA GLY A 195 -4.09 -19.50 0.45
C GLY A 195 -5.12 -18.39 0.55
N GLU A 196 -5.24 -17.81 1.74
CA GLU A 196 -6.19 -16.76 2.10
C GLU A 196 -5.44 -15.50 2.53
N LEU A 197 -6.00 -14.33 2.23
CA LEU A 197 -5.53 -13.04 2.75
C LEU A 197 -6.31 -12.70 4.02
N VAL A 198 -5.60 -12.47 5.11
CA VAL A 198 -6.15 -12.01 6.39
C VAL A 198 -5.63 -10.60 6.65
N VAL A 199 -6.54 -9.63 6.75
CA VAL A 199 -6.19 -8.23 7.01
C VAL A 199 -6.49 -7.90 8.47
N GLU A 200 -5.50 -7.35 9.17
CA GLU A 200 -5.63 -7.02 10.59
C GLU A 200 -5.74 -5.51 10.79
N GLY A 201 -6.92 -5.06 11.21
CA GLY A 201 -7.18 -3.66 11.54
C GLY A 201 -7.06 -2.71 10.33
N ILE A 202 -6.72 -1.46 10.60
CA ILE A 202 -6.67 -0.37 9.60
C ILE A 202 -5.25 0.11 9.30
N GLY A 203 -4.24 -0.54 9.89
CA GLY A 203 -2.83 -0.15 9.80
C GLY A 203 -2.12 -0.65 8.55
N GLY A 204 -2.78 -1.46 7.72
CA GLY A 204 -2.18 -2.07 6.52
C GLY A 204 -1.42 -3.36 6.80
N ASN A 205 -1.22 -3.76 8.06
CA ASN A 205 -0.71 -5.08 8.40
C ASN A 205 -1.68 -6.16 7.92
N HIS A 206 -1.13 -7.22 7.34
CA HIS A 206 -1.89 -8.34 6.82
C HIS A 206 -1.01 -9.58 6.74
N GLN A 207 -1.61 -10.77 6.64
CA GLN A 207 -0.89 -12.00 6.36
C GLN A 207 -1.57 -12.81 5.25
N TYR A 208 -0.75 -13.63 4.60
CA TYR A 208 -1.22 -14.72 3.73
C TYR A 208 -1.06 -16.05 4.45
N GLU A 209 -2.14 -16.81 4.56
CA GLU A 209 -2.17 -18.09 5.25
C GLU A 209 -2.36 -19.25 4.27
N PHE A 210 -1.55 -20.29 4.41
CA PHE A 210 -1.59 -21.48 3.55
C PHE A 210 -1.62 -22.75 4.39
N LYS A 211 -2.53 -23.68 4.07
CA LYS A 211 -2.71 -24.94 4.81
C LYS A 211 -2.13 -26.12 4.04
N LYS A 212 -1.31 -26.94 4.69
CA LYS A 212 -0.82 -28.22 4.13
C LYS A 212 -0.82 -29.30 5.21
N GLY A 213 -1.79 -30.21 5.14
CA GLY A 213 -1.99 -31.21 6.19
C GLY A 213 -2.39 -30.52 7.51
N ASN A 214 -1.66 -30.82 8.59
CA ASN A 214 -1.84 -30.19 9.90
C ASN A 214 -1.00 -28.93 10.12
N LEU A 215 -0.33 -28.42 9.08
CA LEU A 215 0.52 -27.23 9.14
C LEU A 215 -0.16 -26.01 8.54
N ILE A 216 0.05 -24.86 9.18
CA ILE A 216 -0.32 -23.54 8.67
C ILE A 216 0.96 -22.74 8.44
N TYR A 217 1.10 -22.19 7.24
CA TYR A 217 2.18 -21.30 6.84
C TYR A 217 1.61 -19.89 6.79
N GLU A 218 2.10 -19.02 7.65
CA GLU A 218 1.70 -17.63 7.76
C GLU A 218 2.84 -16.75 7.24
N CYS A 219 2.58 -16.00 6.18
CA CYS A 219 3.47 -14.96 5.66
C CYS A 219 2.90 -13.59 6.02
N ALA A 220 3.37 -13.02 7.12
CA ALA A 220 2.94 -11.71 7.59
C ALA A 220 3.71 -10.57 6.90
N ILE A 221 3.00 -9.53 6.50
CA ILE A 221 3.51 -8.26 5.98
C ILE A 221 3.27 -7.18 7.03
N ILE A 222 4.35 -6.55 7.47
CA ILE A 222 4.37 -5.62 8.60
C ILE A 222 4.60 -4.22 8.04
N VAL A 223 3.51 -3.46 7.89
CA VAL A 223 3.51 -2.06 7.45
C VAL A 223 3.71 -1.13 8.64
N LEU A 224 2.96 -1.36 9.71
CA LEU A 224 3.11 -0.68 11.00
C LEU A 224 3.70 -1.66 12.01
N GLY A 225 4.99 -1.50 12.27
CA GLY A 225 5.75 -2.25 13.27
C GLY A 225 6.52 -1.34 14.21
N GLU A 226 7.04 -1.91 15.29
CA GLU A 226 8.02 -1.23 16.14
C GLU A 226 9.29 -0.89 15.34
N LYS A 227 10.10 0.07 15.83
CA LYS A 227 11.28 0.62 15.13
C LYS A 227 12.22 -0.42 14.49
N ASN A 228 12.33 -1.62 15.06
CA ASN A 228 13.21 -2.70 14.61
C ASN A 228 12.43 -3.91 14.08
N SER A 229 11.14 -3.78 13.81
CA SER A 229 10.34 -4.86 13.23
C SER A 229 10.80 -5.14 11.81
N PRO A 230 10.92 -6.42 11.40
CA PRO A 230 11.18 -6.74 10.01
C PRO A 230 9.97 -6.34 9.15
N PRO A 231 10.16 -6.12 7.84
CA PRO A 231 9.05 -5.80 6.94
C PRO A 231 8.12 -7.00 6.70
N ALA A 232 8.60 -8.23 6.94
CA ALA A 232 7.80 -9.43 6.82
C ALA A 232 8.31 -10.54 7.75
N ARG A 233 7.49 -11.59 7.95
CA ARG A 233 7.85 -12.77 8.74
C ARG A 233 7.16 -14.01 8.19
N LEU A 234 7.90 -15.13 8.15
CA LEU A 234 7.33 -16.46 7.99
C LEU A 234 7.15 -17.09 9.37
N LYS A 235 5.94 -17.59 9.66
CA LYS A 235 5.71 -18.53 10.76
C LYS A 235 5.09 -19.81 10.23
N ILE A 236 5.47 -20.94 10.83
CA ILE A 236 4.82 -22.23 10.58
C ILE A 236 4.26 -22.74 11.89
N TYR A 237 2.99 -23.10 11.87
CA TYR A 237 2.27 -23.65 13.02
C TYR A 237 1.93 -25.11 12.80
N GLN A 238 1.98 -25.89 13.88
CA GLN A 238 1.37 -27.22 13.98
C GLN A 238 0.34 -27.18 15.10
N GLY A 239 -0.95 -27.18 14.74
CA GLY A 239 -2.01 -26.79 15.68
C GLY A 239 -1.80 -25.35 16.14
N THR A 240 -1.73 -25.13 17.46
CA THR A 240 -1.48 -23.80 18.06
C THR A 240 0.00 -23.50 18.30
N LYS A 241 0.89 -24.47 18.08
CA LYS A 241 2.33 -24.33 18.37
C LYS A 241 3.07 -23.77 17.16
N VAL A 242 3.80 -22.68 17.34
CA VAL A 242 4.80 -22.21 16.36
C VAL A 242 5.98 -23.17 16.36
N ILE A 243 6.26 -23.79 15.21
CA ILE A 243 7.40 -24.69 15.01
C ILE A 243 8.53 -24.04 14.21
N LEU A 244 8.25 -22.92 13.52
CA LEU A 244 9.23 -22.09 12.84
C LEU A 244 8.79 -20.62 12.92
N SER A 245 9.75 -19.72 13.14
CA SER A 245 9.55 -18.28 12.99
C SER A 245 10.84 -17.67 12.44
N GLN A 246 10.75 -17.04 11.27
CA GLN A 246 11.88 -16.38 10.62
C GLN A 246 11.48 -15.02 10.10
N ASP A 247 12.26 -14.00 10.46
CA ASP A 247 12.13 -12.67 9.88
C ASP A 247 12.47 -12.73 8.38
N ALA A 248 11.78 -11.90 7.60
CA ALA A 248 11.90 -11.87 6.16
C ALA A 248 12.06 -10.44 5.64
N LYS A 249 12.82 -10.31 4.55
CA LYS A 249 12.84 -9.11 3.71
C LYS A 249 11.85 -9.26 2.57
N ILE A 250 11.20 -8.17 2.18
CA ILE A 250 10.44 -8.11 0.93
C ILE A 250 11.42 -7.63 -0.15
N VAL A 251 11.57 -8.38 -1.24
CA VAL A 251 12.52 -8.07 -2.32
C VAL A 251 11.80 -7.82 -3.64
N SER A 252 12.23 -6.78 -4.35
CA SER A 252 11.85 -6.53 -5.73
C SER A 252 12.76 -7.33 -6.67
N ARG A 253 12.20 -8.22 -7.51
CA ARG A 253 12.95 -8.98 -8.53
C ARG A 253 12.21 -9.00 -9.87
#